data_AF-A0A9W6VS88-F1
#
_entry.id   AF-A0A9W6VS88-F1
#
_cell.length_a   1.000
_cell.length_b   1.000
_cell.length_c   1.000
_cell.angle_alpha   90.00
_cell.angle_beta   90.00
_cell.angle_gamma   90.00
#
_symmetry.space_group_name_H-M   'P 1'
#
loop_
_entity.id
_entity.type
_entity.pdbx_description
1 polymer ?
#
loop_
_entity_poly.entity_id
_entity_poly.type
_entity_poly.pdbx_seq_one_letter_code
_entity_poly.pdbx_strand_id
1 'polypeptide(L)'
;MARYIAKYATKGAEASGTVDRPVRFANQISHLKISEHARRMIWTCFTLADVPEYQDLRLRQWAHMLGYRGHFSTKSRRYSVTLTQLRQARAEYRVAETCEDETNTGHARTTVQEWHYAGSGLLHGEHFWAKQARSRIQNARRIRREITERERSQEAS
;
A
#
# COMPACT_ATOMS: atom_id res chain seq x y z
N MET A 1 2.02 2.76 16.14
CA MET A 1 0.81 2.87 15.29
C MET A 1 1.06 2.92 13.76
N ALA A 2 2.30 2.90 13.24
CA ALA A 2 2.55 2.85 11.78
C ALA A 2 2.65 1.41 11.22
N ARG A 3 3.09 0.44 12.03
CA ARG A 3 3.36 -0.95 11.58
C ARG A 3 2.10 -1.77 11.26
N TYR A 4 1.01 -1.52 11.99
CA TYR A 4 -0.27 -2.20 11.76
C TYR A 4 -0.98 -1.63 10.52
N ILE A 5 -0.94 -0.31 10.32
CA ILE A 5 -1.48 0.34 9.10
C ILE A 5 -0.69 -0.12 7.87
N ALA A 6 0.65 -0.24 7.96
CA ALA A 6 1.47 -0.76 6.88
C ALA A 6 1.07 -2.19 6.48
N LYS A 7 0.73 -3.06 7.44
CA LYS A 7 0.29 -4.45 7.20
C LYS A 7 -0.96 -4.55 6.33
N TYR A 8 -1.89 -3.61 6.45
CA TYR A 8 -3.15 -3.60 5.67
C TYR A 8 -3.09 -2.70 4.44
N ALA A 9 -2.21 -1.70 4.43
CA ALA A 9 -1.95 -0.90 3.24
C ALA A 9 -1.34 -1.75 2.12
N THR A 10 -0.45 -2.69 2.44
CA THR A 10 0.13 -3.61 1.45
C THR A 10 -0.86 -4.66 0.97
N LYS A 11 -1.81 -5.10 1.80
CA LYS A 11 -2.88 -6.01 1.35
C LYS A 11 -3.83 -5.39 0.32
N GLY A 12 -4.10 -4.08 0.40
CA GLY A 12 -4.90 -3.37 -0.61
C GLY A 12 -4.14 -3.13 -1.92
N ALA A 13 -2.82 -2.95 -1.84
CA ALA A 13 -1.98 -2.73 -3.01
C ALA A 13 -1.82 -4.00 -3.88
N GLU A 14 -1.75 -5.19 -3.26
CA GLU A 14 -1.70 -6.48 -3.98
C GLU A 14 -3.01 -6.79 -4.73
N ALA A 15 -4.16 -6.33 -4.23
CA ALA A 15 -5.46 -6.50 -4.89
C ALA A 15 -5.68 -5.56 -6.10
N SER A 16 -4.75 -4.62 -6.35
CA SER A 16 -4.93 -3.58 -7.38
C SER A 16 -4.69 -4.06 -8.82
N GLY A 17 -4.37 -5.35 -9.03
CA GLY A 17 -4.24 -5.93 -10.37
C GLY A 17 -3.17 -5.24 -11.23
N THR A 18 -2.10 -4.75 -10.60
CA THR A 18 -1.01 -4.04 -11.27
C THR A 18 -0.05 -5.02 -11.91
N VAL A 19 0.62 -4.58 -12.98
CA VAL A 19 1.60 -5.40 -13.69
C VAL A 19 2.96 -5.23 -13.02
N ASP A 20 3.66 -6.34 -12.75
CA ASP A 20 5.01 -6.30 -12.14
C ASP A 20 6.08 -5.65 -13.03
N ARG A 21 5.75 -5.42 -14.32
CA ARG A 21 6.68 -4.93 -15.33
C ARG A 21 6.13 -3.71 -16.07
N PRO A 22 7.01 -2.76 -16.46
CA PRO A 22 6.60 -1.60 -17.24
C PRO A 22 5.92 -1.97 -18.56
N VAL A 23 4.75 -1.38 -18.80
CA VAL A 23 4.03 -1.46 -20.08
C VAL A 23 4.58 -0.37 -20.99
N ARG A 24 5.28 -0.75 -22.06
CA ARG A 24 5.96 0.20 -22.96
C ARG A 24 5.10 0.60 -24.15
N PHE A 25 4.20 -0.28 -24.57
CA PHE A 25 3.41 -0.12 -25.77
C PHE A 25 1.93 -0.39 -25.48
N ALA A 26 1.04 0.36 -26.13
CA ALA A 26 -0.40 0.23 -25.90
C ALA A 26 -0.95 -1.14 -26.34
N ASN A 27 -0.34 -1.76 -27.36
CA ASN A 27 -0.69 -3.10 -27.82
C ASN A 27 -0.44 -4.20 -26.76
N GLN A 28 0.39 -3.96 -25.75
CA GLN A 28 0.60 -4.91 -24.65
C GLN A 28 -0.59 -4.95 -23.70
N ILE A 29 -1.38 -3.87 -23.64
CA ILE A 29 -2.46 -3.69 -22.65
C ILE A 29 -3.58 -4.72 -22.82
N SER A 30 -3.87 -5.11 -24.07
CA SER A 30 -4.91 -6.10 -24.40
C SER A 30 -4.61 -7.50 -23.86
N HIS A 31 -3.32 -7.85 -23.77
CA HIS A 31 -2.87 -9.19 -23.37
C HIS A 31 -2.65 -9.33 -21.85
N LEU A 32 -2.79 -8.24 -21.08
CA LEU A 32 -2.63 -8.27 -19.63
C LEU A 32 -3.81 -8.98 -18.96
N LYS A 33 -3.48 -9.94 -18.09
CA LYS A 33 -4.43 -10.60 -17.18
C LYS A 33 -4.70 -9.72 -15.96
N ILE A 34 -5.43 -8.63 -16.18
CA ILE A 34 -5.79 -7.62 -15.16
C ILE A 34 -7.30 -7.35 -15.19
N SER A 35 -7.82 -6.73 -14.13
CA SER A 35 -9.22 -6.29 -14.10
C SER A 35 -9.49 -5.25 -15.19
N GLU A 36 -10.74 -5.17 -15.64
CA GLU A 36 -11.13 -4.19 -16.66
C GLU A 36 -10.89 -2.76 -16.17
N HIS A 37 -11.18 -2.48 -14.89
CA HIS A 37 -10.93 -1.18 -14.30
C HIS A 37 -9.45 -0.80 -14.35
N ALA A 38 -8.55 -1.71 -13.95
CA ALA A 38 -7.11 -1.47 -14.05
C ALA A 38 -6.68 -1.24 -15.50
N ARG A 39 -7.21 -2.02 -16.45
CA ARG A 39 -6.95 -1.83 -17.89
C ARG A 39 -7.34 -0.43 -18.37
N ARG A 40 -8.53 0.05 -17.97
CA ARG A 40 -8.98 1.42 -18.29
C ARG A 40 -8.05 2.47 -17.71
N MET A 41 -7.62 2.33 -16.46
CA MET A 41 -6.67 3.25 -15.84
C MET A 41 -5.32 3.29 -16.57
N ILE A 42 -4.79 2.13 -17.00
CA ILE A 42 -3.56 2.05 -17.80
C ILE A 42 -3.75 2.79 -19.13
N TRP A 43 -4.87 2.57 -19.82
CA TRP A 43 -5.21 3.31 -21.04
C TRP A 43 -5.26 4.81 -20.81
N THR A 44 -5.92 5.27 -19.74
CA THR A 44 -5.98 6.69 -19.39
C THR A 44 -4.57 7.28 -19.19
N CYS A 45 -3.67 6.54 -18.54
CA CYS A 45 -2.27 6.98 -18.39
C CYS A 45 -1.56 7.16 -19.73
N PHE A 46 -1.84 6.30 -20.72
CA PHE A 46 -1.30 6.46 -22.07
C PHE A 46 -1.89 7.69 -22.76
N THR A 47 -3.21 7.89 -22.69
CA THR A 47 -3.87 9.05 -23.31
C THR A 47 -3.41 10.38 -22.69
N LEU A 48 -3.23 10.43 -21.38
CA LEU A 48 -2.79 11.64 -20.68
C LEU A 48 -1.29 11.89 -20.83
N ALA A 49 -0.50 10.87 -21.16
CA ALA A 49 0.93 11.06 -21.42
C ALA A 49 1.19 11.85 -22.71
N ASP A 50 0.23 11.87 -23.65
CA ASP A 50 0.32 12.62 -24.91
C ASP A 50 -0.10 14.10 -24.73
N VAL A 51 -0.64 14.46 -23.57
CA VAL A 51 -1.07 15.83 -23.23
C VAL A 51 0.15 16.64 -22.74
N PRO A 52 0.53 17.75 -23.42
CA PRO A 52 1.73 18.53 -23.08
C PRO A 52 1.81 18.98 -21.63
N GLU A 53 0.68 19.35 -21.01
CA GLU A 53 0.61 19.80 -19.62
C GLU A 53 1.03 18.73 -18.61
N TYR A 54 1.03 17.45 -18.99
CA TYR A 54 1.29 16.31 -18.10
C TYR A 54 2.58 15.55 -18.42
N GLN A 55 3.41 16.04 -19.34
CA GLN A 55 4.65 15.37 -19.75
C GLN A 55 5.60 15.11 -18.56
N ASP A 56 5.70 16.07 -17.63
CA ASP A 56 6.55 15.98 -16.43
C ASP A 56 6.15 14.85 -15.48
N LEU A 57 4.88 14.44 -15.50
CA LEU A 57 4.37 13.34 -14.67
C LEU A 57 4.87 11.98 -15.15
N ARG A 58 5.32 11.88 -16.41
CA ARG A 58 5.86 10.65 -17.03
C ARG A 58 4.92 9.46 -16.90
N LEU A 59 3.60 9.67 -17.04
CA LEU A 59 2.54 8.69 -16.78
C LEU A 59 2.75 7.36 -17.50
N ARG A 60 3.25 7.39 -18.75
CA ARG A 60 3.55 6.20 -19.56
C ARG A 60 4.57 5.27 -18.90
N GLN A 61 5.58 5.82 -18.23
CA GLN A 61 6.62 5.02 -17.56
C GLN A 61 6.06 4.25 -16.35
N TRP A 62 5.04 4.82 -15.69
CA TRP A 62 4.46 4.32 -14.45
C TRP A 62 3.07 3.71 -14.66
N ALA A 63 2.64 3.52 -15.91
CA ALA A 63 1.33 2.97 -16.24
C ALA A 63 1.11 1.58 -15.63
N HIS A 64 2.15 0.76 -15.54
CA HIS A 64 2.11 -0.54 -14.84
C HIS A 64 1.74 -0.44 -13.35
N MET A 65 2.01 0.72 -12.73
CA MET A 65 1.60 1.10 -11.37
C MET A 65 0.39 2.05 -11.37
N LEU A 66 -0.43 2.01 -12.43
CA LEU A 66 -1.62 2.85 -12.61
C LEU A 66 -1.31 4.36 -12.60
N GLY A 67 -0.11 4.74 -13.03
CA GLY A 67 0.34 6.15 -13.14
C GLY A 67 1.01 6.70 -11.88
N TYR A 68 1.15 5.92 -10.81
CA TYR A 68 1.76 6.37 -9.57
C TYR A 68 3.25 6.02 -9.47
N ARG A 69 4.09 7.02 -9.18
CA ARG A 69 5.54 6.89 -8.94
C ARG A 69 5.93 6.40 -7.53
N GLY A 70 4.98 5.93 -6.73
CA GLY A 70 5.20 5.65 -5.30
C GLY A 70 3.93 5.26 -4.56
N HIS A 71 3.65 5.93 -3.43
CA HIS A 71 2.46 5.64 -2.62
C HIS A 71 1.18 5.92 -3.42
N PHE A 72 0.30 4.92 -3.52
CA PHE A 72 -1.00 4.99 -4.20
C PHE A 72 -1.93 6.09 -3.65
N SER A 73 -1.63 6.62 -2.46
CA SER A 73 -2.31 7.75 -1.86
C SER A 73 -1.37 8.94 -1.81
N THR A 74 -1.66 9.96 -2.59
CA THR A 74 -1.14 11.31 -2.38
C THR A 74 -2.19 12.10 -1.61
N LYS A 75 -1.78 12.74 -0.50
CA LYS A 75 -2.69 13.51 0.33
C LYS A 75 -2.75 14.95 -0.19
N SER A 76 -3.46 15.18 -1.29
CA SER A 76 -3.72 16.54 -1.77
C SER A 76 -4.73 17.22 -0.84
N ARG A 77 -4.37 18.34 -0.22
CA ARG A 77 -5.30 19.11 0.62
C ARG A 77 -6.50 19.66 -0.18
N ARG A 78 -6.33 19.89 -1.48
CA ARG A 78 -7.34 20.51 -2.35
C ARG A 78 -8.21 19.50 -3.09
N TYR A 79 -7.69 18.29 -3.34
CA TYR A 79 -8.33 17.31 -4.22
C TYR A 79 -8.61 15.96 -3.57
N SER A 80 -8.17 15.73 -2.32
CA SER A 80 -8.42 14.47 -1.62
C SER A 80 -9.41 14.66 -0.47
N VAL A 81 -10.41 13.77 -0.38
CA VAL A 81 -11.25 13.65 0.80
C VAL A 81 -10.38 13.19 1.97
N THR A 82 -10.50 13.86 3.11
CA THR A 82 -9.67 13.50 4.27
C THR A 82 -10.12 12.15 4.84
N LEU A 83 -9.17 11.37 5.37
CA LEU A 83 -9.51 10.14 6.10
C LEU A 83 -10.47 10.40 7.26
N THR A 84 -10.44 11.61 7.84
CA THR A 84 -11.39 12.04 8.87
C THR A 84 -12.81 12.10 8.31
N GLN A 85 -13.01 12.75 7.17
CA GLN A 85 -14.32 12.81 6.50
C GLN A 85 -14.83 11.42 6.13
N LEU A 86 -13.97 10.53 5.61
CA LEU A 86 -14.36 9.15 5.31
C LEU A 86 -14.72 8.34 6.56
N ARG A 87 -14.02 8.56 7.69
CA ARG A 87 -14.37 7.92 8.97
C ARG A 87 -15.69 8.44 9.50
N GLN A 88 -15.93 9.74 9.39
CA GLN A 88 -17.15 10.40 9.81
C GLN A 88 -18.36 9.87 9.02
N ALA A 89 -18.27 9.84 7.69
CA ALA A 89 -19.32 9.29 6.83
C ALA A 89 -19.64 7.82 7.16
N ARG A 90 -18.62 7.00 7.49
CA ARG A 90 -18.82 5.61 7.92
C ARG A 90 -19.39 5.47 9.34
N ALA A 91 -19.18 6.46 10.20
CA ALA A 91 -19.79 6.49 11.52
C ALA A 91 -21.27 6.85 11.40
N GLU A 92 -21.59 7.89 10.63
CA GLU A 92 -22.95 8.32 10.31
C GLU A 92 -23.76 7.21 9.64
N TYR A 93 -23.20 6.53 8.64
CA TYR A 93 -23.83 5.38 8.00
C TYR A 93 -24.15 4.26 9.01
N ARG A 94 -23.20 3.92 9.89
CA ARG A 94 -23.42 2.89 10.92
C ARG A 94 -24.48 3.31 11.93
N VAL A 95 -24.51 4.58 12.34
CA VAL A 95 -25.56 5.09 13.24
C VAL A 95 -26.92 4.99 12.56
N ALA A 96 -27.03 5.39 11.28
CA ALA A 96 -28.27 5.27 10.52
C ALA A 96 -28.72 3.80 10.39
N GLU A 97 -27.81 2.89 10.04
CA GLU A 97 -28.07 1.46 9.93
C GLU A 97 -28.52 0.85 11.28
N THR A 98 -27.87 1.25 12.39
CA THR A 98 -28.27 0.81 13.74
C THR A 98 -29.65 1.35 14.13
N CYS A 99 -29.98 2.59 13.75
CA CYS A 99 -31.25 3.22 14.06
C CYS A 99 -32.40 2.63 13.23
N GLU A 100 -32.14 2.28 11.96
CA GLU A 100 -33.08 1.52 11.12
C GLU A 100 -33.30 0.09 11.64
N ASP A 101 -32.25 -0.61 12.08
CA ASP A 101 -32.33 -1.94 12.70
C ASP A 101 -33.17 -1.94 13.99
N GLU A 102 -33.04 -0.91 14.82
CA GLU A 102 -33.77 -0.74 16.09
C GLU A 102 -35.28 -0.53 15.88
N THR A 103 -35.69 0.07 14.76
CA THR A 103 -37.12 0.19 14.41
C THR A 103 -37.72 -1.12 13.88
N ASN A 104 -36.89 -2.09 13.48
CA ASN A 104 -37.35 -3.30 12.79
C ASN A 104 -37.15 -4.61 13.57
N THR A 105 -36.48 -4.59 14.73
CA THR A 105 -36.11 -5.84 15.40
C THR A 105 -36.24 -5.78 16.92
N GLY A 106 -37.27 -6.41 17.48
CA GLY A 106 -37.42 -6.68 18.92
C GLY A 106 -36.40 -7.69 19.49
N HIS A 107 -35.18 -7.74 18.96
CA HIS A 107 -34.13 -8.64 19.43
C HIS A 107 -32.96 -7.82 20.01
N ALA A 108 -32.71 -7.99 21.30
CA ALA A 108 -31.66 -7.31 22.04
C ALA A 108 -30.28 -7.55 21.42
N ARG A 109 -29.59 -6.47 21.05
CA ARG A 109 -28.26 -6.48 20.45
C ARG A 109 -27.22 -6.69 21.55
N THR A 110 -26.62 -7.88 21.63
CA THR A 110 -25.51 -8.18 22.54
C THR A 110 -24.22 -7.55 22.00
N THR A 111 -23.70 -6.51 22.67
CA THR A 111 -22.40 -5.93 22.37
C THR A 111 -21.29 -6.88 22.83
N VAL A 112 -20.60 -7.54 21.89
CA VAL A 112 -19.73 -8.69 22.22
C VAL A 112 -18.38 -8.33 22.83
N GLN A 113 -17.84 -7.12 22.69
CA GLN A 113 -16.54 -6.81 23.33
C GLN A 113 -16.14 -5.33 23.24
N GLU A 114 -15.84 -4.74 24.40
CA GLU A 114 -15.23 -3.42 24.53
C GLU A 114 -13.71 -3.58 24.72
N TRP A 115 -12.92 -2.95 23.85
CA TRP A 115 -11.46 -3.01 23.90
C TRP A 115 -10.88 -1.64 24.26
N HIS A 116 -10.07 -1.60 25.31
CA HIS A 116 -9.30 -0.41 25.69
C HIS A 116 -7.82 -0.60 25.37
N TYR A 117 -7.16 0.51 25.04
CA TYR A 117 -5.76 0.54 24.64
C TYR A 117 -4.83 0.37 25.85
N ALA A 118 -4.09 -0.74 25.91
CA ALA A 118 -3.20 -1.08 27.02
C ALA A 118 -1.78 -0.46 26.93
N GLY A 119 -1.46 0.30 25.87
CA GLY A 119 -0.15 0.94 25.67
C GLY A 119 0.67 0.37 24.50
N SER A 120 1.80 1.01 24.20
CA SER A 120 2.77 0.52 23.21
C SER A 120 4.20 0.85 23.62
N GLY A 121 5.07 -0.16 23.65
CA GLY A 121 6.50 -0.07 23.98
C GLY A 121 7.14 -1.45 23.89
N LEU A 122 8.47 -1.51 24.03
CA LEU A 122 9.15 -2.79 24.24
C LEU A 122 8.95 -3.16 25.72
N LEU A 123 8.40 -4.34 25.98
CA LEU A 123 8.29 -4.87 27.33
C LEU A 123 9.69 -5.21 27.87
N HIS A 124 9.84 -5.24 29.19
CA HIS A 124 11.10 -5.65 29.83
C HIS A 124 11.50 -7.04 29.33
N GLY A 125 12.63 -7.13 28.60
CA GLY A 125 13.14 -8.34 27.95
C GLY A 125 13.21 -8.27 26.42
N GLU A 126 12.40 -7.43 25.76
CA GLU A 126 12.35 -7.37 24.29
C GLU A 126 13.51 -6.55 23.67
N HIS A 127 14.22 -5.77 24.50
CA HIS A 127 15.44 -5.07 24.09
C HIS A 127 16.57 -6.01 23.66
N PHE A 128 16.66 -7.19 24.28
CA PHE A 128 17.63 -8.22 23.92
C PHE A 128 17.37 -8.74 22.49
N TRP A 129 16.12 -9.07 22.19
CA TRP A 129 15.68 -9.54 20.88
C TRP A 129 15.88 -8.49 19.78
N ALA A 130 15.58 -7.22 20.07
CA ALA A 130 15.84 -6.12 19.14
C ALA A 130 17.33 -5.95 18.85
N LYS A 131 18.20 -6.08 19.86
CA LYS A 131 19.66 -6.01 19.71
C LYS A 131 20.19 -7.21 18.90
N GLN A 132 19.67 -8.41 19.15
CA GLN A 132 20.04 -9.62 18.41
C GLN A 132 19.63 -9.54 16.94
N ALA A 133 18.41 -9.09 16.64
CA ALA A 133 17.95 -8.89 15.27
C ALA A 133 18.83 -7.90 14.50
N ARG A 134 19.23 -6.79 15.14
CA ARG A 134 20.14 -5.80 14.55
C ARG A 134 21.51 -6.38 14.23
N SER A 135 22.07 -7.19 15.15
CA SER A 135 23.36 -7.86 14.94
C SER A 135 23.33 -8.84 13.76
N ARG A 136 22.24 -9.63 13.63
CA ARG A 136 22.07 -10.55 12.49
C ARG A 136 22.03 -9.83 11.15
N ILE A 137 21.33 -8.69 11.07
CA ILE A 137 21.25 -7.88 9.85
C ILE A 137 22.61 -7.28 9.48
N GLN A 138 23.37 -6.79 10.46
CA GLN A 138 24.70 -6.24 10.23
C GLN A 138 25.68 -7.31 9.75
N ASN A 139 25.67 -8.50 10.36
CA ASN A 139 26.53 -9.60 9.97
C ASN A 139 26.19 -10.12 8.56
N ALA A 140 24.90 -10.25 8.23
CA ALA A 140 24.48 -10.66 6.88
C ALA A 140 24.96 -9.67 5.81
N ARG A 141 24.93 -8.37 6.11
CA ARG A 141 25.45 -7.33 5.20
C ARG A 141 26.98 -7.39 5.06
N ARG A 142 27.70 -7.70 6.14
CA ARG A 142 29.17 -7.84 6.10
C ARG A 142 29.57 -9.03 5.25
N ILE A 143 28.96 -10.19 5.49
CA ILE A 143 29.20 -11.42 4.72
C ILE A 143 28.88 -11.18 3.23
N ARG A 144 27.76 -10.51 2.92
CA ARG A 144 27.41 -10.18 1.53
C ARG A 144 28.49 -9.34 0.85
N ARG A 145 29.08 -8.34 1.54
CA ARG A 145 30.17 -7.50 1.01
C ARG A 145 31.44 -8.31 0.76
N GLU A 146 31.85 -9.12 1.74
CA GLU A 146 33.03 -9.99 1.64
C GLU A 146 32.90 -10.99 0.48
N ILE A 147 31.69 -11.53 0.23
CA ILE A 147 31.42 -12.40 -0.92
C ILE A 147 31.57 -11.64 -2.24
N THR A 148 30.94 -10.46 -2.37
CA THR A 148 31.07 -9.64 -3.59
C THR A 148 32.50 -9.15 -3.85
N GLU A 149 33.29 -8.90 -2.80
CA GLU A 149 34.70 -8.50 -2.94
C GLU A 149 35.57 -9.69 -3.39
N ARG A 150 35.30 -10.90 -2.88
CA ARG A 150 35.96 -12.14 -3.33
C ARG A 150 35.63 -12.47 -4.78
N GLU A 151 34.36 -12.39 -5.17
CA GLU A 151 33.92 -12.62 -6.56
C GLU A 151 34.63 -11.64 -7.53
N ARG A 152 34.70 -10.35 -7.19
CA ARG A 152 35.44 -9.35 -7.99
C ARG A 152 36.95 -9.61 -8.07
N SER A 153 37.57 -10.13 -7.01
CA SER A 153 39.00 -10.46 -7.01
C SER A 153 39.33 -11.71 -7.84
N GLN A 154 38.36 -12.62 -8.01
CA GLN A 154 38.49 -13.81 -8.83
C GLN A 154 38.26 -13.52 -10.31
N GLU A 155 37.41 -12.56 -10.66
CA GLU A 155 37.17 -12.13 -12.05
C GLU A 155 38.29 -11.23 -12.61
N ALA A 156 39.15 -10.69 -11.75
CA ALA A 156 40.26 -9.80 -12.13
C ALA A 156 41.63 -10.49 -12.26
N SER A 157 41.71 -11.80 -11.98
CA SER A 157 42.89 -12.66 -12.24
C SER A 157 42.66 -13.49 -13.50
#